data_AF-A0A0F9E2J1-F1
#
_entry.id   AF-A0A0F9E2J1-F1
#
_cell.length_a   1.000
_cell.length_b   1.000
_cell.length_c   1.000
_cell.angle_alpha   90.00
_cell.angle_beta   90.00
_cell.angle_gamma   90.00
#
_symmetry.space_group_name_H-M   'P 1'
#
loop_
_entity.id
_entity.type
_entity.pdbx_description
1 polymer ?
#
loop_
_entity_poly.entity_id
_entity_poly.type
_entity_poly.pdbx_seq_one_letter_code
_entity_poly.pdbx_strand_id
1 'polypeptide(L)' 'MPEKVLEKKPEKILAPPPKLTGKAFLRKRRRLIKKVVMLFREKLDIAKIAKRLKVSSKFVIEALKAKKLIK' A
#
# COMPACT_ATOMS: atom_id res chain seq x y z
N MET A 1 -26.60 -47.88 -18.87
CA MET A 1 -25.44 -47.10 -18.40
C MET A 1 -25.67 -45.66 -18.82
N PRO A 2 -25.89 -44.69 -17.90
CA PRO A 2 -26.16 -43.31 -18.30
C PRO A 2 -24.85 -42.56 -18.60
N GLU A 3 -24.83 -41.91 -19.77
CA GLU A 3 -23.78 -41.00 -20.22
C GLU A 3 -23.77 -39.74 -19.33
N LYS A 4 -22.60 -39.42 -18.77
CA LYS A 4 -22.38 -38.26 -17.90
C LYS A 4 -22.44 -36.97 -18.73
N VAL A 5 -23.57 -36.29 -18.65
CA VAL A 5 -23.75 -34.88 -19.03
C VAL A 5 -22.82 -34.03 -18.18
N LEU A 6 -21.72 -33.55 -18.77
CA LEU A 6 -20.81 -32.60 -18.15
C LEU A 6 -21.11 -31.20 -18.71
N GLU A 7 -22.22 -30.62 -18.26
CA GLU A 7 -22.56 -29.23 -18.52
C GLU A 7 -21.48 -28.31 -17.93
N LYS A 8 -20.61 -27.80 -18.81
CA LYS A 8 -19.72 -26.68 -18.50
C LYS A 8 -20.56 -25.41 -18.44
N LYS A 9 -20.80 -24.88 -17.24
CA LYS A 9 -21.16 -23.47 -17.06
C LYS A 9 -19.94 -22.59 -17.37
N PRO A 10 -19.98 -21.66 -18.35
CA PRO A 10 -19.10 -20.51 -18.32
C PRO A 10 -19.80 -19.44 -17.49
N GLU A 11 -19.96 -19.69 -16.18
CA GLU A 11 -20.20 -18.57 -15.27
C GLU A 11 -18.93 -17.75 -15.31
N LYS A 12 -19.00 -16.65 -16.07
CA LYS A 12 -18.11 -15.51 -16.10
C LYS A 12 -17.56 -15.28 -14.69
N ILE A 13 -16.42 -15.88 -14.38
CA ILE A 13 -15.73 -15.69 -13.11
C ILE A 13 -15.31 -14.22 -13.13
N LEU A 14 -16.09 -13.43 -12.39
CA LEU A 14 -15.65 -12.31 -11.58
C LEU A 14 -14.44 -11.59 -12.18
N ALA A 15 -14.69 -10.47 -12.86
CA ALA A 15 -13.64 -9.57 -13.34
C ALA A 15 -12.49 -9.54 -12.32
N PRO A 16 -11.22 -9.76 -12.75
CA PRO A 16 -10.12 -9.80 -11.80
C PRO A 16 -10.20 -8.54 -10.96
N PRO A 17 -10.15 -8.63 -9.60
CA PRO A 17 -10.19 -7.45 -8.76
C PRO A 17 -9.18 -6.48 -9.32
N PRO A 18 -9.53 -5.19 -9.54
CA PRO A 18 -8.65 -4.26 -10.22
C PRO A 18 -7.33 -4.28 -9.47
N LYS A 19 -6.33 -4.95 -10.05
CA LYS A 19 -4.97 -5.02 -9.51
C LYS A 19 -4.61 -3.57 -9.33
N LEU A 20 -4.34 -3.15 -8.09
CA LEU A 20 -3.89 -1.79 -7.77
C LEU A 20 -2.87 -1.39 -8.83
N THR A 21 -3.31 -0.61 -9.80
CA THR A 21 -2.46 -0.25 -10.94
C THR A 21 -1.24 0.45 -10.34
N GLY A 22 -0.04 0.28 -10.91
CA GLY A 22 1.18 0.87 -10.33
C GLY A 22 1.01 2.36 -9.98
N LYS A 23 0.17 3.08 -10.75
CA LYS A 23 -0.24 4.46 -10.49
C LYS A 23 -0.98 4.65 -9.15
N ALA A 24 -1.94 3.79 -8.79
CA ALA A 24 -2.67 3.87 -7.53
C ALA A 24 -1.77 3.59 -6.31
N PHE A 25 -0.87 2.60 -6.42
CA PHE A 25 0.12 2.31 -5.38
C PHE A 25 1.07 3.49 -5.16
N LEU A 26 1.61 4.08 -6.23
CA LEU A 26 2.48 5.24 -6.16
C LEU A 26 1.78 6.46 -5.53
N ARG A 27 0.51 6.70 -5.85
CA ARG A 27 -0.29 7.77 -5.23
C ARG A 27 -0.44 7.57 -3.72
N LYS A 28 -0.78 6.34 -3.29
CA LYS A 28 -0.87 6.00 -1.85
C LYS A 28 0.48 6.19 -1.16
N ARG A 29 1.57 5.69 -1.75
CA ARG A 29 2.93 5.83 -1.20
C ARG A 29 3.34 7.29 -1.05
N ARG A 30 3.10 8.15 -2.05
CA ARG A 30 3.38 9.60 -1.96
C ARG A 30 2.58 10.28 -0.85
N ARG A 31 1.29 9.96 -0.70
CA ARG A 31 0.46 10.50 0.40
C ARG A 31 1.03 10.12 1.77
N LEU A 32 1.49 8.88 1.90
CA LEU A 32 2.07 8.37 3.14
C LEU A 32 3.40 9.06 3.49
N ILE A 33 4.29 9.21 2.51
CA ILE A 33 5.54 9.97 2.66
C ILE A 33 5.26 11.42 3.05
N LYS A 34 4.28 12.09 2.42
CA LYS A 34 3.89 13.46 2.79
C LYS A 34 3.46 13.56 4.25
N LYS A 35 2.65 12.60 4.74
CA LYS A 35 2.24 12.54 6.15
C LYS A 35 3.42 12.31 7.10
N VAL A 36 4.34 11.42 6.75
CA VAL A 36 5.58 11.20 7.52
C VAL A 36 6.36 12.51 7.68
N VAL A 37 6.58 13.24 6.57
CA VAL A 37 7.32 14.50 6.60
C VAL A 37 6.60 15.57 7.42
N MET A 38 5.27 15.68 7.32
CA MET A 38 4.50 16.61 8.14
C MET A 38 4.64 16.31 9.64
N LEU A 39 4.43 15.06 10.04
CA LEU A 39 4.54 14.66 11.45
C LEU A 39 5.98 14.83 11.97
N PHE A 40 6.98 14.58 11.13
CA PHE A 40 8.37 14.82 11.51
C PHE A 40 8.67 16.32 11.72
N ARG A 41 8.06 17.22 10.93
CA ARG A 41 8.17 18.68 11.14
C ARG A 41 7.47 19.15 12.41
N GLU A 42 6.45 18.42 12.88
CA GLU A 42 5.84 18.61 14.21
C GLU A 42 6.72 18.10 15.37
N LYS A 43 7.99 17.73 15.10
CA LYS A 43 8.94 17.19 16.07
C LYS A 43 8.48 15.87 16.72
N LEU A 44 7.67 15.08 16.03
CA LEU A 44 7.30 13.74 16.50
C LEU A 44 8.42 12.72 16.30
N ASP A 45 8.62 11.87 17.30
CA ASP A 45 9.56 10.76 17.24
C ASP A 45 9.20 9.74 16.16
N ILE A 46 10.21 9.11 15.56
CA ILE A 46 10.04 8.07 14.52
C ILE A 46 9.08 6.96 15.00
N ALA A 47 9.18 6.53 16.26
CA ALA A 47 8.31 5.52 16.85
C ALA A 47 6.84 5.97 16.94
N LYS A 48 6.60 7.24 17.32
CA LYS A 48 5.26 7.83 17.36
C LYS A 48 4.67 7.96 15.96
N ILE A 49 5.47 8.37 14.98
CA ILE A 49 5.06 8.47 13.57
C ILE A 49 4.67 7.08 13.03
N ALA A 50 5.51 6.07 13.27
CA ALA A 50 5.26 4.69 12.85
C ALA A 50 3.94 4.14 13.43
N LYS A 51 3.71 4.34 14.74
CA LYS A 51 2.47 3.93 15.41
C LYS A 51 1.25 4.66 14.86
N ARG A 52 1.33 5.98 14.65
CA ARG A 52 0.20 6.81 14.17
C ARG A 52 -0.18 6.49 12.72
N LEU A 53 0.80 6.19 11.87
CA LEU A 53 0.59 5.86 10.46
C LEU A 53 0.41 4.36 10.20
N LYS A 54 0.52 3.51 11.22
CA LYS A 54 0.48 2.04 11.12
C LYS A 54 1.48 1.52 10.07
N VAL A 55 2.71 2.02 10.14
CA VAL A 55 3.82 1.62 9.25
C VAL A 55 5.05 1.24 10.05
N SER A 56 5.99 0.54 9.42
CA SER A 56 7.26 0.20 10.05
C SER A 56 8.14 1.44 10.26
N SER A 57 8.95 1.44 11.33
CA SER A 57 9.95 2.49 11.56
C SER A 57 10.97 2.57 10.42
N LYS A 58 11.29 1.43 9.78
CA LYS A 58 12.12 1.37 8.58
C LYS A 58 11.55 2.21 7.44
N PHE A 59 10.25 2.12 7.19
CA PHE A 59 9.58 2.94 6.17
C PHE A 59 9.66 4.44 6.48
N VAL A 60 9.50 4.82 7.75
CA VAL A 60 9.61 6.22 8.18
C VAL A 60 11.03 6.75 7.91
N ILE A 61 12.06 5.97 8.27
CA ILE A 61 13.46 6.33 8.01
C ILE A 61 13.73 6.44 6.50
N GLU A 62 13.30 5.47 5.70
CA GLU A 62 13.44 5.51 4.24
C GLU A 62 12.72 6.72 3.63
N ALA A 63 11.53 7.07 4.12
CA ALA A 63 10.78 8.24 3.66
C ALA A 63 11.51 9.56 3.96
N LEU A 64 12.13 9.67 5.14
CA LEU A 64 12.92 10.84 5.54
C LEU A 64 14.24 10.93 4.76
N LYS A 65 14.91 9.80 4.54
CA LYS A 65 16.12 9.69 3.69
C LYS A 65 15.83 10.07 2.23
N ALA A 66 14.73 9.56 1.66
CA ALA A 66 14.30 9.90 0.32
C ALA A 66 14.04 11.41 0.13
N LYS A 67 13.68 12.11 1.22
CA LYS A 67 13.49 13.57 1.21
C LYS A 67 14.77 14.36 1.51
N LYS A 68 15.92 13.69 1.72
CA LYS A 68 17.19 14.29 2.15
C LYS A 68 17.09 15.04 3.48
N LEU A 69 16.16 14.66 4.38
CA LEU A 69 16.06 15.24 5.72
C LEU A 69 17.05 14.62 6.70
N ILE A 70 17.56 13.43 6.38
CA ILE A 70 18.53 12.64 7.15
C ILE A 70 19.49 12.02 6.13
N LYS A 71 20.79 11.98 6.45
CA LYS A 71 21.84 11.39 5.59
C LYS A 71 21.86 9.87 5.68
#